data_AF-A0A7V0M0F6-F1
#
_entry.id   AF-A0A7V0M0F6-F1
#
_cell.length_a   1.000
_cell.length_b   1.000
_cell.length_c   1.000
_cell.angle_alpha   90.00
_cell.angle_beta   90.00
_cell.angle_gamma   90.00
#
_symmetry.space_group_name_H-M   'P 1'
#
loop_
_entity.id
_entity.type
_entity.pdbx_description
1 polymer ?
#
loop_
_entity_poly.entity_id
_entity_poly.type
_entity_poly.pdbx_seq_one_letter_code
_entity_poly.pdbx_strand_id
1 'polypeptide(L)'
;MNPLNDYRLKEVLTKIVENTYTDGDLLHFIDFLEKIASGFLRFLQMNGKKIALSGGIAPGDFYQIAIDCIAPLFQRNGKREFVVLRKYFEPIFASDGSIDDLKLFIELKRLVIRSTQQELIRIFRERDPEGARILRNIRNAIQKASDLLMFE
;
A
#
# COMPACT_ATOMS: atom_id res chain seq x y z
N MET A 1 21.50 -9.81 2.66
CA MET A 1 21.02 -10.49 1.44
C MET A 1 20.19 -9.47 0.68
N ASN A 2 20.63 -9.07 -0.51
CA ASN A 2 19.94 -8.04 -1.29
C ASN A 2 18.68 -8.70 -1.89
N PRO A 3 17.45 -8.34 -1.47
CA PRO A 3 16.22 -9.01 -1.95
C PRO A 3 15.97 -8.80 -3.45
N LEU A 4 16.78 -7.96 -4.11
CA LEU A 4 16.75 -7.67 -5.53
C LEU A 4 17.29 -8.79 -6.43
N ASN A 5 18.06 -9.76 -5.91
CA ASN A 5 18.85 -10.64 -6.79
C ASN A 5 18.13 -11.91 -7.31
N ASP A 6 16.98 -12.28 -6.74
CA ASP A 6 16.26 -13.52 -7.13
C ASP A 6 14.82 -13.28 -7.61
N TYR A 7 14.31 -12.05 -7.55
CA TYR A 7 12.94 -11.76 -7.94
C TYR A 7 12.91 -11.14 -9.33
N ARG A 8 12.53 -11.94 -10.34
CA ARG A 8 12.23 -11.47 -11.70
C ARG A 8 10.92 -10.68 -11.68
N LEU A 9 10.96 -9.50 -11.08
CA LEU A 9 9.77 -8.68 -10.81
C LEU A 9 9.02 -8.34 -12.09
N LYS A 10 9.75 -7.98 -13.15
CA LYS A 10 9.22 -7.78 -14.48
C LYS A 10 8.45 -8.98 -14.98
N GLU A 11 9.03 -10.19 -14.87
CA GLU A 11 8.37 -11.42 -15.32
C GLU A 11 7.04 -11.65 -14.60
N VAL A 12 7.03 -11.52 -13.26
CA VAL A 12 5.82 -11.71 -12.45
C VAL A 12 4.76 -10.64 -12.77
N LEU A 13 5.15 -9.37 -12.86
CA LEU A 13 4.22 -8.29 -13.18
C LEU A 13 3.66 -8.41 -14.60
N THR A 14 4.47 -8.84 -15.57
CA THR A 14 4.00 -9.13 -16.94
C THR A 14 2.97 -10.25 -16.92
N LYS A 15 3.25 -11.38 -16.24
CA LYS A 15 2.28 -12.48 -16.10
C LYS A 15 0.98 -12.04 -15.42
N ILE A 16 1.07 -11.16 -14.42
CA ILE A 16 -0.10 -10.59 -13.72
C ILE A 16 -0.94 -9.72 -14.67
N VAL A 17 -0.31 -8.85 -15.46
CA VAL A 17 -0.98 -7.97 -16.42
C VAL A 17 -1.62 -8.77 -17.56
N GLU A 18 -0.91 -9.79 -18.06
CA GLU A 18 -1.36 -10.66 -19.15
C GLU A 18 -2.32 -11.77 -18.70
N ASN A 19 -2.56 -11.89 -17.38
CA ASN A 19 -3.40 -12.94 -16.79
C ASN A 19 -2.89 -14.37 -17.05
N THR A 20 -1.56 -14.55 -17.14
CA THR A 20 -0.84 -15.81 -17.39
C THR A 20 -0.05 -16.31 -16.18
N TYR A 21 -0.33 -15.78 -14.99
CA TYR A 21 0.33 -16.13 -13.73
C TYR A 21 -0.09 -17.51 -13.20
N THR A 22 0.80 -18.15 -12.45
CA THR A 22 0.50 -19.35 -11.66
C THR A 22 0.15 -19.00 -10.21
N ASP A 23 -0.43 -19.95 -9.46
CA ASP A 23 -0.68 -19.76 -8.03
C ASP A 23 0.62 -19.55 -7.24
N GLY A 24 1.72 -20.16 -7.68
CA GLY A 24 3.05 -19.95 -7.10
C GLY A 24 3.57 -18.53 -7.33
N ASP A 25 3.45 -18.01 -8.56
CA ASP A 25 3.82 -16.62 -8.88
C ASP A 25 3.04 -15.63 -7.99
N LEU A 26 1.75 -15.91 -7.79
CA LEU A 26 0.87 -15.06 -6.99
C LEU A 26 1.21 -15.09 -5.50
N LEU A 27 1.45 -16.27 -4.94
CA LEU A 27 1.78 -16.42 -3.52
C LEU A 27 3.10 -15.71 -3.20
N HIS A 28 4.12 -15.90 -4.05
CA HIS A 28 5.38 -15.18 -3.92
C HIS A 28 5.21 -13.66 -4.06
N PHE A 29 4.32 -13.22 -4.94
CA PHE A 29 4.07 -11.79 -5.13
C PHE A 29 3.35 -11.18 -3.92
N ILE A 30 2.36 -11.87 -3.36
CA ILE A 30 1.68 -11.46 -2.13
C ILE A 30 2.67 -11.34 -0.97
N ASP A 31 3.51 -12.36 -0.77
CA ASP A 31 4.55 -12.34 0.28
C ASP A 31 5.54 -11.19 0.09
N PHE A 32 5.85 -10.85 -1.17
CA PHE A 32 6.71 -9.72 -1.49
C PHE A 32 6.05 -8.37 -1.16
N LEU A 33 4.77 -8.18 -1.53
CA LEU A 33 4.04 -6.95 -1.22
C LEU A 33 3.80 -6.79 0.28
N GLU A 34 3.51 -7.88 0.98
CA GLU A 34 3.36 -7.90 2.44
C GLU A 34 4.62 -7.37 3.11
N LYS A 35 5.81 -7.86 2.75
CA LYS A 35 7.08 -7.40 3.34
C LYS A 35 7.31 -5.90 3.14
N ILE A 36 6.90 -5.36 1.99
CA ILE A 36 6.96 -3.92 1.71
C ILE A 36 6.00 -3.17 2.63
N ALA A 37 4.76 -3.62 2.72
CA ALA A 37 3.71 -3.00 3.53
C ALA A 37 4.04 -3.07 5.04
N SER A 38 4.40 -4.23 5.57
CA SER A 38 4.75 -4.40 6.98
C SER A 38 6.04 -3.64 7.33
N GLY A 39 7.03 -3.62 6.44
CA GLY A 39 8.21 -2.76 6.58
C GLY A 39 7.85 -1.27 6.68
N PHE A 40 6.91 -0.81 5.85
CA PHE A 40 6.42 0.57 5.92
C PHE A 40 5.62 0.85 7.21
N LEU A 41 4.79 -0.07 7.67
CA LEU A 41 4.05 0.06 8.93
C LEU A 41 5.00 0.14 10.14
N ARG A 42 6.06 -0.69 10.17
CA ARG A 42 7.10 -0.61 11.21
C ARG A 42 7.84 0.74 11.18
N PHE A 43 8.17 1.24 9.99
CA PHE A 43 8.77 2.56 9.84
C PHE A 43 7.86 3.67 10.39
N LEU A 44 6.55 3.61 10.13
CA LEU A 44 5.60 4.58 10.69
C LEU A 44 5.51 4.50 12.23
N GLN A 45 5.53 3.29 12.79
CA GLN A 45 5.55 3.06 14.24
C GLN A 45 6.81 3.67 14.88
N MET A 46 7.99 3.42 14.31
CA MET A 46 9.26 3.95 14.81
C MET A 46 9.30 5.48 14.80
N ASN A 47 8.66 6.12 13.82
CA ASN A 47 8.60 7.58 13.70
C ASN A 47 7.52 8.24 14.57
N GLY A 48 6.98 7.52 15.55
CA GLY A 48 6.08 8.12 16.56
C GLY A 48 4.69 8.48 16.04
N LYS A 49 4.34 8.13 14.78
CA LYS A 49 2.93 8.06 14.39
C LYS A 49 2.36 6.90 15.19
N LYS A 50 1.63 7.22 16.25
CA LYS A 50 0.89 6.25 17.05
C LYS A 50 -0.07 5.52 16.11
N ILE A 51 0.40 4.45 15.48
CA ILE A 51 -0.43 3.34 15.02
C ILE A 51 -0.91 2.56 16.27
N ALA A 52 -1.00 3.23 17.42
CA ALA A 52 -1.46 2.64 18.66
C ALA A 52 -2.97 2.73 18.63
N LEU A 53 -3.57 1.71 18.01
CA LEU A 53 -4.86 1.20 18.46
C LEU A 53 -4.79 1.11 20.00
N SER A 54 -5.79 1.63 20.69
CA SER A 54 -5.92 1.54 22.14
C SER A 54 -5.75 0.09 22.58
N GLY A 55 -4.54 -0.29 23.04
CA GLY A 55 -4.18 -1.69 23.34
C GLY A 55 -2.76 -2.13 22.91
N GLY A 56 -2.10 -1.40 22.01
CA GLY A 56 -0.75 -1.74 21.54
C GLY A 56 -0.77 -2.86 20.49
N ILE A 57 -0.22 -2.57 19.30
CA ILE A 57 -0.11 -3.54 18.19
C ILE A 57 1.04 -4.49 18.51
N ALA A 58 0.75 -5.78 18.67
CA ALA A 58 1.77 -6.80 18.79
C ALA A 58 2.49 -6.99 17.45
N PRO A 59 3.75 -7.45 17.40
CA PRO A 59 4.48 -7.63 16.14
C PRO A 59 3.77 -8.52 15.09
N GLY A 60 2.91 -9.45 15.52
CA GLY A 60 2.09 -10.30 14.64
C GLY A 60 0.91 -9.58 14.00
N ASP A 61 0.44 -8.48 14.58
CA ASP A 61 -0.66 -7.68 14.02
C ASP A 61 -0.24 -6.93 12.75
N PHE A 62 1.05 -6.59 12.60
CA PHE A 62 1.54 -5.90 11.41
C PHE A 62 1.41 -6.74 10.14
N TYR A 63 1.59 -8.06 10.25
CA TYR A 63 1.40 -8.96 9.12
C TYR A 63 -0.07 -8.93 8.68
N GLN A 64 -1.00 -9.12 9.62
CA GLN A 64 -2.43 -9.12 9.30
C GLN A 64 -2.88 -7.76 8.75
N ILE A 65 -2.46 -6.66 9.37
CA ILE A 65 -2.79 -5.30 8.89
C ILE A 65 -2.17 -5.07 7.51
N ALA A 66 -0.96 -5.56 7.24
CA ALA A 66 -0.32 -5.44 5.93
C ALA A 66 -1.10 -6.20 4.85
N ILE A 67 -1.54 -7.44 5.15
CA ILE A 67 -2.40 -8.24 4.27
C ILE A 67 -3.70 -7.49 3.97
N ASP A 68 -4.38 -6.96 4.99
CA ASP A 68 -5.62 -6.19 4.82
C ASP A 68 -5.38 -4.94 3.96
N CYS A 69 -4.23 -4.28 4.13
CA CYS A 69 -3.83 -3.09 3.37
C CYS A 69 -3.56 -3.33 1.88
N ILE A 70 -3.04 -4.51 1.53
CA ILE A 70 -2.71 -4.86 0.14
C ILE A 70 -3.82 -5.63 -0.56
N ALA A 71 -4.78 -6.22 0.19
CA ALA A 71 -5.89 -6.99 -0.37
C ALA A 71 -6.66 -6.27 -1.51
N PRO A 72 -6.90 -4.94 -1.46
CA PRO A 72 -7.56 -4.24 -2.57
C PRO A 72 -6.79 -4.28 -3.89
N LEU A 73 -5.45 -4.42 -3.86
CA LEU A 73 -4.63 -4.55 -5.07
C LEU A 73 -4.94 -5.84 -5.84
N PHE A 74 -5.40 -6.87 -5.13
CA PHE A 74 -5.70 -8.19 -5.67
C PHE A 74 -7.17 -8.38 -6.06
N GLN A 75 -7.95 -7.30 -6.15
CA GLN A 75 -9.32 -7.36 -6.66
C GLN A 75 -9.35 -7.85 -8.11
N ARG A 76 -10.14 -8.90 -8.34
CA ARG A 76 -10.35 -9.49 -9.66
C ARG A 76 -11.72 -9.12 -10.23
N ASN A 77 -11.79 -8.96 -11.55
CA ASN A 77 -13.07 -8.87 -12.26
C ASN A 77 -13.60 -10.27 -12.64
N GLY A 78 -14.75 -10.32 -13.32
CA GLY A 78 -15.35 -11.57 -13.83
C GLY A 78 -14.48 -12.34 -14.84
N LYS A 79 -13.40 -11.74 -15.34
CA LYS A 79 -12.41 -12.37 -16.23
C LYS A 79 -11.13 -12.81 -15.51
N ARG A 80 -11.12 -12.77 -14.17
CA ARG A 80 -9.97 -13.07 -13.28
C ARG A 80 -8.79 -12.09 -13.40
N GLU A 81 -8.98 -10.96 -14.07
CA GLU A 81 -7.94 -9.95 -14.23
C GLU A 81 -7.82 -9.10 -12.96
N PHE A 82 -6.59 -8.82 -12.52
CA PHE A 82 -6.33 -7.93 -11.40
C PHE A 82 -6.48 -6.47 -11.82
N VAL A 83 -7.67 -5.90 -11.59
CA VAL A 83 -8.07 -4.60 -12.16
C VAL A 83 -7.13 -3.48 -11.75
N VAL A 84 -6.75 -3.43 -10.46
CA VAL A 84 -5.90 -2.36 -9.91
C VAL A 84 -4.46 -2.47 -10.43
N LEU A 85 -3.87 -3.67 -10.33
CA LEU A 85 -2.50 -3.91 -10.78
C LEU A 85 -2.36 -3.69 -12.28
N ARG A 86 -3.31 -4.20 -13.08
CA ARG A 86 -3.32 -4.01 -14.52
C ARG A 86 -3.43 -2.53 -14.89
N LYS A 87 -4.41 -1.81 -14.33
CA LYS A 87 -4.58 -0.38 -14.58
C LYS A 87 -3.33 0.44 -14.27
N TYR A 88 -2.56 0.03 -13.26
CA TYR A 88 -1.33 0.72 -12.87
C TYR A 88 -0.15 0.39 -13.80
N PHE A 89 0.08 -0.88 -14.11
CA PHE A 89 1.29 -1.33 -14.80
C PHE A 89 1.16 -1.45 -16.32
N GLU A 90 -0.04 -1.67 -16.87
CA GLU A 90 -0.29 -1.72 -18.32
C GLU A 90 0.22 -0.47 -19.06
N PRO A 91 -0.08 0.78 -18.63
CA PRO A 91 0.48 1.96 -19.29
C PRO A 91 2.00 2.07 -19.13
N ILE A 92 2.56 1.58 -18.01
CA ILE A 92 4.01 1.60 -17.76
C ILE A 92 4.72 0.68 -18.77
N PHE A 93 4.21 -0.54 -18.95
CA PHE A 93 4.75 -1.49 -19.92
C PHE A 93 4.56 -1.02 -21.38
N ALA A 94 3.45 -0.34 -21.69
CA ALA A 94 3.22 0.20 -23.03
C ALA A 94 4.13 1.40 -23.38
N SER A 95 4.55 2.17 -22.38
CA SER A 95 5.31 3.41 -22.58
C SER A 95 6.83 3.25 -22.59
N ASP A 96 7.38 2.27 -21.88
CA ASP A 96 8.83 2.04 -21.77
C ASP A 96 9.15 0.57 -22.07
N GLY A 97 9.47 0.26 -23.33
CA GLY A 97 9.90 -1.06 -23.77
C GLY A 97 11.19 -1.56 -23.10
N SER A 98 11.88 -0.69 -22.36
CA SER A 98 13.15 -0.98 -21.68
C SER A 98 13.08 -0.93 -20.16
N ILE A 99 11.88 -0.88 -19.55
CA ILE A 99 11.79 -0.72 -18.10
C ILE A 99 12.50 -1.88 -17.37
N ASP A 100 13.44 -1.49 -16.50
CA ASP A 100 14.26 -2.36 -15.66
C ASP A 100 13.53 -2.68 -14.34
N ASP A 101 13.88 -3.81 -13.73
CA ASP A 101 13.35 -4.30 -12.45
C ASP A 101 13.48 -3.26 -11.34
N LEU A 102 14.56 -2.46 -11.31
CA LEU A 102 14.72 -1.41 -10.31
C LEU A 102 13.62 -0.33 -10.42
N LYS A 103 13.31 0.11 -11.64
CA LYS A 103 12.24 1.10 -11.88
C LYS A 103 10.87 0.52 -11.52
N LEU A 104 10.61 -0.72 -11.92
CA LEU A 104 9.39 -1.44 -11.57
C LEU A 104 9.23 -1.60 -10.05
N PHE A 105 10.33 -1.89 -9.34
CA PHE A 105 10.32 -2.00 -7.90
C PHE A 105 9.98 -0.66 -7.22
N ILE A 106 10.53 0.45 -7.72
CA ILE A 106 10.19 1.80 -7.21
C ILE A 106 8.70 2.07 -7.40
N GLU A 107 8.16 1.77 -8.57
CA GLU A 107 6.74 1.96 -8.89
C GLU A 107 5.83 1.07 -8.05
N LEU A 108 6.20 -0.20 -7.88
CA LEU A 108 5.47 -1.13 -7.02
C LEU A 108 5.48 -0.67 -5.56
N LYS A 109 6.64 -0.27 -5.05
CA LYS A 109 6.77 0.25 -3.68
C LYS A 109 5.90 1.48 -3.48
N ARG A 110 5.85 2.40 -4.46
CA ARG A 110 4.96 3.57 -4.42
C ARG A 110 3.49 3.15 -4.35
N LEU A 111 3.07 2.20 -5.19
CA LEU A 111 1.70 1.69 -5.19
C LEU A 111 1.33 1.05 -3.84
N VAL A 112 2.17 0.15 -3.33
CA VAL A 112 1.94 -0.55 -2.05
C VAL A 112 1.87 0.44 -0.89
N ILE A 113 2.78 1.42 -0.83
CA ILE A 113 2.75 2.44 0.22
C ILE A 113 1.48 3.27 0.16
N ARG A 114 1.04 3.68 -1.04
CA ARG A 114 -0.23 4.43 -1.19
C ARG A 114 -1.43 3.60 -0.74
N SER A 115 -1.52 2.34 -1.17
CA SER A 115 -2.58 1.42 -0.74
C SER A 115 -2.59 1.26 0.78
N THR A 116 -1.41 1.03 1.36
CA THR A 116 -1.23 0.87 2.81
C THR A 116 -1.67 2.11 3.57
N GLN A 117 -1.29 3.31 3.13
CA GLN A 117 -1.73 4.54 3.78
C GLN A 117 -3.26 4.71 3.73
N GLN A 118 -3.86 4.44 2.57
CA GLN A 118 -5.29 4.58 2.37
C GLN A 118 -6.09 3.61 3.25
N GLU A 119 -5.75 2.31 3.20
CA GLU A 119 -6.46 1.30 3.97
C GLU A 119 -6.16 1.42 5.47
N LEU A 120 -4.95 1.83 5.87
CA LEU A 120 -4.66 2.09 7.27
C LEU A 120 -5.56 3.20 7.83
N ILE A 121 -5.77 4.30 7.08
CA ILE A 121 -6.70 5.37 7.48
C ILE A 121 -8.12 4.82 7.62
N ARG A 122 -8.55 3.96 6.70
CA ARG A 122 -9.87 3.33 6.74
C ARG A 122 -10.03 2.42 7.95
N ILE A 123 -9.08 1.52 8.19
CA ILE A 123 -9.03 0.62 9.35
C ILE A 123 -9.08 1.43 10.65
N PHE A 124 -8.34 2.54 10.73
CA PHE A 124 -8.41 3.42 11.89
C PHE A 124 -9.79 4.05 12.09
N ARG A 125 -10.46 4.48 11.03
CA ARG A 125 -11.81 5.04 11.12
C ARG A 125 -12.86 4.01 11.52
N GLU A 126 -12.73 2.79 11.03
CA GLU A 126 -13.65 1.69 11.37
C GLU A 126 -13.45 1.22 12.81
N ARG A 127 -12.20 1.22 13.30
CA ARG A 127 -11.86 0.75 14.66
C ARG A 127 -11.95 1.83 15.74
N ASP A 128 -11.71 3.10 15.42
CA ASP A 128 -11.86 4.25 16.32
C ASP A 128 -12.55 5.45 15.60
N PRO A 129 -13.88 5.38 15.44
CA PRO A 129 -14.65 6.44 14.78
C PRO A 129 -14.55 7.78 15.53
N GLU A 130 -14.47 7.75 16.86
CA GLU A 130 -14.43 8.93 17.71
C GLU A 130 -13.07 9.64 17.62
N GLY A 131 -11.96 8.90 17.68
CA GLY A 131 -10.61 9.46 17.49
C GLY A 131 -10.42 10.06 16.10
N ALA A 132 -10.95 9.43 15.06
CA ALA A 132 -10.96 9.97 13.71
C ALA A 132 -11.78 11.28 13.59
N ARG A 133 -12.91 11.38 14.32
CA ARG A 133 -13.74 12.59 14.37
C ARG A 133 -13.03 13.73 15.07
N ILE A 134 -12.34 13.46 16.18
CA ILE A 134 -11.55 14.44 16.93
C ILE A 134 -10.39 14.98 16.08
N LEU A 135 -9.59 14.10 15.47
CA LEU A 135 -8.48 14.52 14.59
C LEU A 135 -8.96 15.36 13.39
N ARG A 136 -10.09 14.97 12.77
CA ARG A 136 -10.71 15.75 11.70
C ARG A 136 -11.14 17.14 12.19
N ASN A 137 -11.78 17.21 13.36
CA ASN A 137 -12.22 18.49 13.93
C ASN A 137 -11.04 19.40 14.27
N ILE A 138 -9.95 18.86 14.82
CA ILE A 138 -8.70 19.59 15.08
C ILE A 138 -8.11 20.11 13.77
N ARG A 139 -7.97 19.27 12.74
CA ARG A 139 -7.43 19.68 11.43
C ARG A 139 -8.27 20.78 10.80
N ASN A 140 -9.60 20.65 10.84
CA ASN A 140 -10.53 21.65 10.33
C ASN A 140 -10.45 22.96 11.10
N ALA A 141 -10.28 22.91 12.42
CA ALA A 141 -10.12 24.09 13.26
C ALA A 141 -8.80 24.81 12.95
N ILE A 142 -7.70 24.08 12.75
CA ILE A 142 -6.40 24.65 12.36
C ILE A 142 -6.48 25.29 10.97
N GLN A 143 -7.11 24.63 10.00
CA GLN A 143 -7.31 25.19 8.65
C GLN A 143 -8.12 26.49 8.70
N LYS A 144 -9.22 26.51 9.46
CA LYS A 144 -10.02 27.73 9.66
C LYS A 144 -9.24 28.84 10.38
N ALA A 145 -8.40 28.48 11.34
CA ALA A 145 -7.54 29.43 12.04
C ALA A 145 -6.44 30.00 11.11
N SER A 146 -5.90 29.20 10.19
CA SER A 146 -4.96 29.71 9.18
C SER A 146 -5.65 30.63 8.18
N ASP A 147 -6.90 30.34 7.81
CA ASP A 147 -7.68 31.21 6.93
C ASP A 147 -8.01 32.56 7.61
N LEU A 148 -8.13 32.59 8.94
CA LEU A 148 -8.32 33.81 9.74
C LEU A 148 -7.06 34.69 9.84
N LEU A 149 -5.87 34.09 9.82
CA LEU A 149 -4.57 34.80 9.88
C LEU A 149 -4.15 35.42 8.54
N MET A 150 -4.89 35.16 7.45
CA MET A 150 -4.61 35.70 6.11
C MET A 150 -5.45 36.95 5.78
N PHE A 151 -6.20 37.48 6.76
CA PHE A 151 -7.03 38.70 6.65
C PHE A 151 -6.54 39.86 7.53
N GLU A 152 -5.25 39.90 7.87
CA GLU A 152 -4.58 41.07 8.48
C GLU A 152 -3.64 41.75 7.47
#